data_AF-A0A374HYU6-F1
#
_entry.id   AF-A0A374HYU6-F1
#
_cell.length_a   1.000
_cell.length_b   1.000
_cell.length_c   1.000
_cell.angle_alpha   90.00
_cell.angle_beta   90.00
_cell.angle_gamma   90.00
#
_symmetry.space_group_name_H-M   'P 1'
#
loop_
_entity.id
_entity.type
_entity.pdbx_description
1 polymer ?
#
loop_
_entity_poly.entity_id
_entity_poly.type
_entity_poly.pdbx_seq_one_letter_code
_entity_poly.pdbx_strand_id
1 'polypeptide(L)'
;MVLTEKEMATIEDLHTQELSCVEKYKRYGQEAKDPVLRDLFADLEKKEQKHVESLEQVMKGSVPSCNVNDREGKEYAPKATYDSMTNPEDKKNDNFLATDSIGSEKMVSGTYNTDVFAFGDSDVRKLLADIQVEEQNHAEMLYKYKTVNGMA
;
A
#
# COMPACT_ATOMS: atom_id res chain seq x y z
N MET A 1 7.12 14.52 -21.08
CA MET A 1 5.66 14.78 -21.01
C MET A 1 5.42 16.10 -20.29
N VAL A 2 4.31 16.79 -20.54
CA VAL A 2 3.89 17.97 -19.75
C VAL A 2 2.46 17.73 -19.28
N LEU A 3 2.24 17.72 -17.97
CA LEU A 3 0.92 17.54 -17.38
C LEU A 3 0.12 18.84 -17.48
N THR A 4 -1.20 18.72 -17.65
CA THR A 4 -2.13 19.84 -17.43
C THR A 4 -2.16 20.22 -15.95
N GLU A 5 -2.68 21.42 -15.63
CA GLU A 5 -2.87 21.84 -14.23
C GLU A 5 -3.72 20.84 -13.42
N LYS A 6 -4.76 20.29 -14.06
CA LYS A 6 -5.62 19.28 -13.43
C LYS A 6 -4.87 17.98 -13.17
N GLU A 7 -4.12 17.48 -14.15
CA GLU A 7 -3.33 16.26 -14.00
C GLU A 7 -2.23 16.43 -12.95
N MET A 8 -1.57 17.59 -12.89
CA MET A 8 -0.58 17.89 -11.86
C MET A 8 -1.21 17.86 -10.46
N ALA A 9 -2.34 18.56 -10.26
CA ALA A 9 -3.03 18.56 -8.98
C ALA A 9 -3.44 17.13 -8.55
N THR A 10 -3.92 16.31 -9.49
CA THR A 10 -4.23 14.90 -9.19
C THR A 10 -2.99 14.10 -8.79
N ILE A 11 -1.84 14.28 -9.44
CA ILE A 11 -0.59 13.60 -9.03
C ILE A 11 -0.09 14.09 -7.67
N GLU A 12 -0.23 15.39 -7.36
CA GLU A 12 0.14 15.95 -6.04
C GLU A 12 -0.75 15.41 -4.91
N ASP A 13 -2.05 15.25 -5.16
CA ASP A 13 -3.00 14.65 -4.22
C ASP A 13 -2.67 13.16 -3.97
N LEU A 14 -2.36 12.40 -5.03
CA LEU A 14 -1.91 11.01 -4.91
C LEU A 14 -0.59 10.92 -4.15
N HIS A 15 0.39 11.78 -4.46
CA HIS A 15 1.69 11.81 -3.78
C HIS A 15 1.56 12.10 -2.28
N THR A 16 0.65 12.98 -1.91
CA THR A 16 0.33 13.26 -0.50
C THR A 16 -0.28 12.04 0.20
N GLN A 17 -1.11 11.25 -0.50
CA GLN A 17 -1.64 10.00 0.03
C GLN A 17 -0.52 8.96 0.23
N GLU A 18 0.36 8.77 -0.76
CA GLU A 18 1.50 7.85 -0.65
C GLU A 18 2.44 8.20 0.51
N LEU A 19 2.77 9.49 0.68
CA LEU A 19 3.55 9.96 1.83
C LEU A 19 2.88 9.64 3.17
N SER A 20 1.54 9.69 3.21
CA SER A 20 0.77 9.34 4.39
C SER A 20 0.81 7.83 4.65
N CYS A 21 0.80 7.00 3.61
CA CYS A 21 0.97 5.54 3.72
C CYS A 21 2.39 5.18 4.22
N VAL A 22 3.44 5.80 3.67
CA VAL A 22 4.84 5.63 4.16
C VAL A 22 4.92 5.93 5.65
N GLU A 23 4.46 7.11 6.09
CA GLU A 23 4.52 7.49 7.51
C GLU A 23 3.65 6.58 8.39
N LYS A 24 2.48 6.14 7.89
CA LYS A 24 1.64 5.18 8.59
C LYS A 24 2.39 3.87 8.85
N TYR A 25 2.97 3.26 7.82
CA TYR A 25 3.66 1.98 7.96
C TYR A 25 4.90 2.08 8.85
N LYS A 26 5.63 3.19 8.77
CA LYS A 26 6.72 3.49 9.69
C LYS A 26 6.28 3.54 11.15
N ARG A 27 5.15 4.20 11.45
CA ARG A 27 4.60 4.27 12.82
C ARG A 27 4.05 2.93 13.28
N TYR A 28 3.25 2.28 12.44
CA TYR A 28 2.61 1.01 12.77
C TYR A 28 3.63 -0.11 12.94
N GLY A 29 4.76 -0.08 12.22
CA GLY A 29 5.90 -0.97 12.46
C GLY A 29 6.50 -0.82 13.86
N GLN A 30 6.47 0.37 14.46
CA GLN A 30 6.94 0.60 15.84
C GLN A 30 5.93 0.16 16.89
N GLU A 31 4.64 0.20 16.56
CA GLU A 31 3.55 -0.17 17.46
C GLU A 31 3.27 -1.68 17.48
N ALA A 32 3.50 -2.35 16.35
CA ALA A 32 3.30 -3.78 16.15
C ALA A 32 4.06 -4.64 17.16
N LYS A 33 3.37 -5.65 17.72
CA LYS A 33 3.92 -6.57 18.71
C LYS A 33 4.49 -7.82 18.07
N ASP A 34 3.82 -8.31 17.04
CA ASP A 34 4.25 -9.45 16.26
C ASP A 34 5.40 -9.09 15.31
N PRO A 35 6.56 -9.77 15.38
CA PRO A 35 7.62 -9.58 14.41
C PRO A 35 7.16 -9.79 12.96
N VAL A 36 6.23 -10.70 12.66
CA VAL A 36 5.75 -10.92 11.28
C VAL A 36 4.98 -9.70 10.78
N LEU A 37 4.15 -9.09 11.62
CA LEU A 37 3.44 -7.86 11.24
C LEU A 37 4.38 -6.67 11.11
N ARG A 38 5.33 -6.53 12.04
CA ARG A 38 6.35 -5.48 11.96
C ARG A 38 7.15 -5.57 10.67
N ASP A 39 7.61 -6.77 10.32
CA ASP A 39 8.41 -7.00 9.12
C ASP A 39 7.57 -6.76 7.85
N LEU A 40 6.28 -7.12 7.89
CA LEU A 40 5.32 -6.76 6.82
C LEU A 40 5.18 -5.25 6.69
N PHE A 41 4.99 -4.50 7.78
CA PHE A 41 4.91 -3.03 7.71
C PHE A 41 6.20 -2.39 7.20
N ALA A 42 7.38 -2.92 7.55
CA ALA A 42 8.65 -2.44 7.02
C ALA A 42 8.84 -2.73 5.52
N ASP A 43 8.20 -3.78 5.01
CA ASP A 43 8.14 -4.09 3.58
C ASP A 43 7.16 -3.16 2.85
N LEU A 44 5.95 -2.99 3.39
CA LEU A 44 4.95 -2.07 2.84
C LEU A 44 5.47 -0.63 2.80
N GLU A 45 6.11 -0.13 3.87
CA GLU A 45 6.75 1.20 3.88
C GLU A 45 7.66 1.42 2.66
N LYS A 46 8.45 0.42 2.26
CA LYS A 46 9.35 0.52 1.10
C LYS A 46 8.59 0.52 -0.23
N LYS A 47 7.49 -0.23 -0.31
CA LYS A 47 6.62 -0.26 -1.48
C LYS A 47 5.92 1.08 -1.68
N GLU A 48 5.36 1.66 -0.63
CA GLU A 48 4.81 3.01 -0.67
C GLU A 48 5.87 4.06 -1.04
N GLN A 49 7.09 3.92 -0.53
CA GLN A 49 8.18 4.82 -0.90
C GLN A 49 8.51 4.74 -2.40
N LYS A 50 8.38 3.56 -3.02
CA LYS A 50 8.52 3.38 -4.48
C LYS A 50 7.35 4.04 -5.23
N HIS A 51 6.12 4.03 -4.69
CA HIS A 51 5.00 4.77 -5.28
C HIS A 51 5.27 6.28 -5.26
N VAL A 52 5.71 6.83 -4.11
CA VAL A 52 6.15 8.23 -3.98
C VAL A 52 7.18 8.59 -5.06
N GLU A 53 8.24 7.80 -5.19
CA GLU A 53 9.30 8.03 -6.18
C GLU A 53 8.80 7.95 -7.63
N SER A 54 7.82 7.10 -7.89
CA SER A 54 7.21 6.94 -9.21
C SER A 54 6.36 8.15 -9.59
N LEU A 55 5.55 8.66 -8.65
CA LEU A 55 4.76 9.88 -8.85
C LEU A 55 5.64 11.12 -9.01
N GLU A 56 6.74 11.21 -8.26
CA GLU A 56 7.71 12.29 -8.44
C GLU A 56 8.36 12.29 -9.83
N GLN A 57 8.63 11.13 -10.41
CA GLN A 57 9.12 11.04 -11.78
C GLN A 57 8.08 11.58 -12.77
N VAL A 58 6.80 11.26 -12.55
CA VAL A 58 5.69 11.76 -13.37
C VAL A 58 5.60 13.28 -13.29
N MET A 59 5.70 13.87 -12.09
CA MET A 59 5.76 15.33 -11.89
C MET A 59 6.95 15.96 -12.63
N LYS A 60 8.09 15.26 -12.68
CA LYS A 60 9.32 15.69 -13.40
C LYS A 60 9.25 15.44 -14.92
N GLY A 61 8.15 14.87 -15.41
CA GLY A 61 7.87 14.70 -16.84
C GLY A 61 8.29 13.36 -17.45
N SER A 62 8.63 12.36 -16.62
CA SER A 62 9.00 11.00 -17.03
C SER A 62 8.11 9.95 -16.37
N VAL A 63 7.79 8.87 -17.07
CA VAL A 63 6.99 7.76 -16.50
C VAL A 63 7.89 6.55 -16.31
N PRO A 64 8.04 6.01 -15.09
CA PRO A 64 8.81 4.77 -14.86
C PRO A 64 8.13 3.55 -15.49
N SER A 65 8.90 2.47 -15.63
CA SER A 65 8.36 1.17 -16.06
C SER A 65 7.41 0.61 -15.00
N CYS A 66 6.31 0.01 -15.46
CA CYS A 66 5.25 -0.56 -14.62
C CYS A 66 5.00 -2.05 -14.93
N ASN A 67 4.48 -2.81 -13.96
CA ASN A 67 4.15 -4.24 -14.08
C ASN A 67 2.76 -4.58 -13.50
N VAL A 68 1.70 -4.26 -14.26
CA VAL A 68 0.30 -4.51 -13.87
C VAL A 68 -0.08 -5.99 -13.62
N ASN A 69 0.86 -6.92 -13.80
CA ASN A 69 0.69 -8.34 -13.49
C ASN A 69 1.40 -8.74 -12.20
N ASP A 70 1.68 -7.78 -11.30
CA ASP A 70 2.24 -8.07 -9.98
C ASP A 70 1.33 -9.05 -9.20
N ARG A 71 1.98 -9.98 -8.50
CA ARG A 71 1.36 -11.07 -7.74
C ARG A 71 1.94 -11.20 -6.35
N GLU A 72 2.69 -10.22 -5.84
CA GLU A 72 3.28 -10.29 -4.50
C GLU A 72 2.23 -10.61 -3.42
N GLY A 73 1.04 -10.02 -3.54
CA GLY A 73 -0.10 -10.32 -2.67
C GLY A 73 -0.44 -11.81 -2.65
N LYS A 74 -0.54 -12.44 -3.83
CA LYS A 74 -0.79 -13.88 -4.00
C LYS A 74 0.33 -14.73 -3.40
N GLU A 75 1.58 -14.36 -3.63
CA GLU A 75 2.77 -15.13 -3.27
C GLU A 75 3.15 -15.00 -1.79
N TYR A 76 2.64 -13.97 -1.11
CA TYR A 76 2.82 -13.78 0.32
C TYR A 76 2.20 -14.93 1.13
N ALA A 77 3.04 -15.59 1.94
CA ALA A 77 2.66 -16.73 2.77
C ALA A 77 3.18 -16.54 4.21
N PRO A 78 2.48 -15.74 5.04
CA PRO A 78 2.91 -15.47 6.41
C PRO A 78 2.77 -16.71 7.29
N LYS A 79 3.61 -16.80 8.32
CA LYS A 79 3.48 -17.81 9.37
C LYS A 79 2.69 -17.25 10.54
N ALA A 80 1.84 -18.09 11.13
CA ALA A 80 1.16 -17.75 12.37
C ALA A 80 2.18 -17.66 13.53
N THR A 81 1.96 -16.70 14.41
CA THR A 81 2.80 -16.37 15.57
C THR A 81 1.97 -16.30 16.85
N TYR A 82 0.69 -15.92 16.73
CA TYR A 82 -0.26 -15.89 17.82
C TYR A 82 -0.88 -17.27 18.07
N ASP A 83 -0.78 -17.74 19.31
CA ASP A 83 -1.37 -18.98 19.82
C ASP A 83 -2.21 -18.73 21.10
N SER A 84 -2.68 -19.80 21.74
CA SER A 84 -3.48 -19.72 22.97
C SER A 84 -2.72 -19.19 24.20
N MET A 85 -1.39 -19.15 24.15
CA MET A 85 -0.54 -18.67 25.23
C MET A 85 -0.12 -17.22 25.04
N THR A 86 -0.44 -16.61 23.89
CA THR A 86 -0.04 -15.24 23.59
C THR A 86 -0.87 -14.22 24.36
N ASN A 87 -0.26 -13.09 24.70
CA ASN A 87 -0.93 -11.98 25.35
C ASN A 87 -2.11 -11.47 24.50
N PRO A 88 -3.35 -11.52 25.03
CA PRO A 88 -4.53 -11.10 24.28
C PRO A 88 -4.52 -9.63 23.86
N GLU A 89 -3.89 -8.73 24.63
CA GLU A 89 -3.87 -7.30 24.30
C GLU A 89 -2.92 -7.01 23.13
N ASP A 90 -1.79 -7.72 23.05
CA ASP A 90 -0.87 -7.60 21.91
C ASP A 90 -1.55 -8.06 20.62
N LYS A 91 -2.26 -9.19 20.67
CA LYS A 91 -3.04 -9.70 19.53
C LYS A 91 -4.12 -8.72 19.08
N LYS A 92 -4.80 -8.10 20.04
CA LYS A 92 -5.86 -7.12 19.79
C LYS A 92 -5.31 -5.84 19.17
N ASN A 93 -4.17 -5.34 19.66
CA ASN A 93 -3.45 -4.21 19.07
C ASN A 93 -3.09 -4.49 17.61
N ASP A 94 -2.43 -5.61 17.34
CA ASP A 94 -1.97 -5.95 15.99
C ASP A 94 -3.14 -6.21 15.02
N ASN A 95 -4.24 -6.78 15.51
CA ASN A 95 -5.46 -6.90 14.73
C ASN A 95 -6.03 -5.52 14.34
N PHE A 96 -6.02 -4.55 15.26
CA PHE A 96 -6.45 -3.19 14.96
C PHE A 96 -5.55 -2.57 13.88
N LEU A 97 -4.23 -2.61 14.06
CA LEU A 97 -3.27 -2.05 13.09
C LEU A 97 -3.48 -2.65 11.69
N ALA A 98 -3.53 -3.98 11.59
CA ALA A 98 -3.76 -4.65 10.30
C ALA A 98 -5.14 -4.32 9.69
N THR A 99 -6.17 -4.13 10.52
CA THR A 99 -7.52 -3.77 10.04
C THR A 99 -7.57 -2.35 9.50
N ASP A 100 -6.97 -1.39 10.20
CA ASP A 100 -6.88 0.00 9.75
C ASP A 100 -6.06 0.12 8.45
N SER A 101 -4.93 -0.56 8.38
CA SER A 101 -4.11 -0.61 7.16
C SER A 101 -4.91 -1.15 5.97
N ILE A 102 -5.63 -2.27 6.11
CA ILE A 102 -6.52 -2.78 5.03
C ILE A 102 -7.57 -1.74 4.61
N GLY A 103 -8.12 -0.98 5.55
CA GLY A 103 -9.07 0.10 5.23
C GLY A 103 -8.43 1.21 4.41
N SER A 104 -7.17 1.52 4.67
CA SER A 104 -6.38 2.53 3.96
C SER A 104 -6.07 2.08 2.55
N GLU A 105 -5.55 0.86 2.38
CA GLU A 105 -5.26 0.28 1.06
C GLU A 105 -6.48 0.24 0.14
N LYS A 106 -7.65 -0.10 0.69
CA LYS A 106 -8.91 -0.08 -0.07
C LYS A 106 -9.28 1.33 -0.54
N MET A 107 -9.03 2.34 0.29
CA MET A 107 -9.34 3.72 -0.05
C MET A 107 -8.38 4.24 -1.12
N VAL A 108 -7.07 4.06 -0.94
CA VAL A 108 -6.02 4.47 -1.89
C VAL A 108 -6.18 3.76 -3.23
N SER A 109 -6.38 2.44 -3.23
CA SER A 109 -6.65 1.69 -4.47
C SER A 109 -7.93 2.19 -5.18
N GLY A 110 -8.96 2.56 -4.42
CA GLY A 110 -10.17 3.18 -4.96
C GLY A 110 -9.94 4.57 -5.55
N THR A 111 -9.06 5.35 -4.94
CA THR A 111 -8.60 6.65 -5.47
C THR A 111 -7.91 6.46 -6.81
N TYR A 112 -6.90 5.59 -6.92
CA TYR A 112 -6.22 5.31 -8.20
C TYR A 112 -7.18 4.84 -9.30
N ASN A 113 -8.14 3.96 -8.95
CA ASN A 113 -9.17 3.50 -9.88
C ASN A 113 -10.03 4.65 -10.44
N THR A 114 -10.18 5.73 -9.69
CA THR A 114 -10.95 6.92 -10.08
C THR A 114 -10.06 7.92 -10.83
N ASP A 115 -8.89 8.20 -10.29
CA ASP A 115 -7.99 9.26 -10.77
C ASP A 115 -7.29 8.90 -12.09
N VAL A 116 -7.20 7.61 -12.44
CA VAL A 116 -6.77 7.17 -13.77
C VAL A 116 -7.58 7.83 -14.91
N PHE A 117 -8.83 8.25 -14.67
CA PHE A 117 -9.67 8.93 -15.65
C PHE A 117 -9.38 10.43 -15.79
N ALA A 118 -8.54 11.02 -14.93
CA ALA A 118 -8.08 12.39 -15.06
C ALA A 118 -6.99 12.56 -16.14
N PHE A 119 -6.33 11.47 -16.55
CA PHE A 119 -5.15 11.51 -17.41
C PHE A 119 -5.43 11.11 -18.85
N GLY A 120 -4.90 11.91 -19.80
CA GLY A 120 -4.90 11.58 -21.23
C GLY A 120 -3.72 10.70 -21.66
N ASP A 121 -2.59 10.79 -20.97
CA ASP A 121 -1.37 10.04 -21.29
C ASP A 121 -1.50 8.56 -20.93
N SER A 122 -1.28 7.66 -21.90
CA SER A 122 -1.49 6.23 -21.72
C SER A 122 -0.45 5.58 -20.80
N ASP A 123 0.78 6.10 -20.76
CA ASP A 123 1.83 5.56 -19.90
C ASP A 123 1.56 5.93 -18.45
N VAL A 124 1.12 7.16 -18.17
CA VAL A 124 0.68 7.57 -16.82
C VAL A 124 -0.51 6.72 -16.38
N ARG A 125 -1.52 6.53 -17.24
CA ARG A 125 -2.68 5.69 -16.91
C ARG A 125 -2.27 4.27 -16.54
N LYS A 126 -1.28 3.71 -17.25
CA LYS A 126 -0.77 2.37 -16.99
C LYS A 126 0.00 2.30 -15.67
N LEU A 127 0.77 3.33 -15.33
CA LEU A 127 1.43 3.43 -14.02
C LEU A 127 0.42 3.52 -12.88
N LEU A 128 -0.63 4.35 -13.01
CA LEU A 128 -1.66 4.45 -11.96
C LEU A 128 -2.41 3.12 -11.76
N ALA A 129 -2.65 2.39 -12.85
CA ALA A 129 -3.22 1.03 -12.78
C ALA A 129 -2.26 0.00 -12.16
N ASP A 130 -0.95 0.20 -12.31
CA ASP A 130 0.08 -0.63 -11.68
C ASP A 130 0.07 -0.45 -10.17
N ILE A 131 0.18 0.80 -9.72
CA ILE A 131 0.13 1.14 -8.29
C ILE A 131 -1.19 0.65 -7.69
N GLN A 132 -2.32 0.83 -8.38
CA GLN A 132 -3.62 0.29 -7.94
C GLN A 132 -3.57 -1.23 -7.65
N VAL A 133 -2.85 -2.01 -8.45
CA VAL A 133 -2.67 -3.46 -8.26
C VAL A 133 -1.72 -3.73 -7.09
N GLU A 134 -0.65 -2.95 -6.95
CA GLU A 134 0.27 -3.01 -5.80
C GLU A 134 -0.51 -2.74 -4.48
N GLU A 135 -1.42 -1.76 -4.41
CA GLU A 135 -2.26 -1.52 -3.21
C GLU A 135 -3.23 -2.68 -2.90
N GLN A 136 -3.76 -3.34 -3.93
CA GLN A 136 -4.59 -4.53 -3.73
C GLN A 136 -3.76 -5.68 -3.16
N ASN A 137 -2.51 -5.81 -3.62
CA ASN A 137 -1.56 -6.78 -3.08
C ASN A 137 -1.25 -6.47 -1.61
N HIS A 138 -1.02 -5.20 -1.24
CA HIS A 138 -0.81 -4.79 0.16
C HIS A 138 -1.98 -5.22 1.07
N ALA A 139 -3.21 -4.95 0.64
CA ALA A 139 -4.41 -5.37 1.35
C ALA A 139 -4.52 -6.91 1.47
N GLU A 140 -4.19 -7.65 0.41
CA GLU A 140 -4.17 -9.12 0.44
C GLU A 140 -3.13 -9.65 1.43
N MET A 141 -1.93 -9.06 1.48
CA MET A 141 -0.86 -9.46 2.40
C MET A 141 -1.29 -9.31 3.86
N LEU A 142 -1.85 -8.15 4.20
CA LEU A 142 -2.39 -7.88 5.54
C LEU A 142 -3.55 -8.83 5.88
N TYR A 143 -4.44 -9.10 4.92
CA TYR A 143 -5.54 -10.04 5.11
C TYR A 143 -5.03 -11.47 5.37
N LYS A 144 -4.01 -11.93 4.65
CA LYS A 144 -3.39 -13.25 4.87
C LYS A 144 -2.74 -13.33 6.24
N TYR A 145 -2.04 -12.28 6.66
CA TYR A 145 -1.48 -12.17 8.01
C TYR A 145 -2.57 -12.34 9.08
N LYS A 146 -3.68 -11.61 8.93
CA LYS A 146 -4.82 -11.73 9.85
C LYS A 146 -5.40 -13.15 9.85
N THR A 147 -5.52 -13.75 8.69
CA THR A 147 -6.11 -15.08 8.51
C THR A 147 -5.30 -16.15 9.24
N VAL A 148 -3.97 -16.19 9.03
CA VAL A 148 -3.11 -17.20 9.70
C VAL A 148 -3.08 -17.05 11.21
N ASN A 149 -3.29 -15.83 11.73
CA ASN A 149 -3.35 -15.54 13.15
C ASN A 149 -4.78 -15.59 13.74
N GLY A 150 -5.80 -16.00 12.97
CA GLY A 150 -7.18 -16.10 13.46
C GLY A 150 -7.77 -14.76 13.91
N MET A 151 -7.49 -13.70 13.15
CA MET A 151 -7.98 -12.32 13.36
C MET A 151 -9.02 -11.90 12.30
N ALA A 152 -9.26 -12.73 11.29
CA ALA A 152 -10.16 -12.48 10.18
C ALA A 152 -11.62 -12.88 10.48
#